data_AF-A0A2E6NR56-F1
#
_entry.id   AF-A0A2E6NR56-F1
#
_cell.length_a   1.000
_cell.length_b   1.000
_cell.length_c   1.000
_cell.angle_alpha   90.00
_cell.angle_beta   90.00
_cell.angle_gamma   90.00
#
_symmetry.space_group_name_H-M   'P 1'
#
loop_
_entity.id
_entity.type
_entity.pdbx_description
1 polymer ?
#
loop_
_entity_poly.entity_id
_entity_poly.type
_entity_poly.pdbx_seq_one_letter_code
_entity_poly.pdbx_strand_id
1 'polypeptide(L)'
;MSPVIPPDHPIRELFSNAVNDAFRRRSDLYSPEIASHLSEEMLPGFVHVDHIYRLRSLGGKPLRALPGMIDCAAGKEGPERNFEVNLYIGDFVLFMCSFFPTLVRSESRRAPTAMVSRVGGIIVSFSEPLEYYVAEGRNAYNRAARTAAAFDPSSRETCRKLSEKLESYLEVLRMVKSYLEKSAMPGGRGGVIF
;
A
#
# COMPACT_ATOMS: atom_id res chain seq x y z
N MET A 1 -8.92 10.65 17.11
CA MET A 1 -9.33 10.10 15.79
C MET A 1 -9.01 11.15 14.76
N SER A 2 -8.09 10.86 13.84
CA SER A 2 -7.87 11.76 12.71
C SER A 2 -9.10 11.70 11.79
N PRO A 3 -9.55 12.83 11.24
CA PRO A 3 -10.76 12.87 10.45
C PRO A 3 -10.59 12.06 9.16
N VAL A 4 -11.62 11.29 8.80
CA VAL A 4 -11.73 10.65 7.48
C VAL A 4 -11.93 11.76 6.45
N ILE A 5 -11.20 11.69 5.34
CA ILE A 5 -11.30 12.68 4.26
C ILE A 5 -12.68 12.57 3.60
N PRO A 6 -13.52 13.63 3.64
CA PRO A 6 -14.84 13.63 3.03
C PRO A 6 -14.80 13.32 1.52
N PRO A 7 -15.85 12.73 0.93
CA PRO A 7 -15.91 12.42 -0.51
C PRO A 7 -15.74 13.65 -1.42
N ASP A 8 -16.18 14.82 -0.97
CA ASP A 8 -16.12 16.10 -1.68
C ASP A 8 -14.81 16.89 -1.41
N HIS A 9 -13.87 16.30 -0.67
CA HIS A 9 -12.62 16.98 -0.34
C HIS A 9 -11.72 17.13 -1.59
N PRO A 10 -11.19 18.33 -1.90
CA PRO A 10 -10.40 18.60 -3.11
C PRO A 10 -9.18 17.69 -3.32
N ILE A 11 -8.62 17.15 -2.23
CA ILE A 11 -7.51 16.20 -2.30
C ILE A 11 -7.87 14.89 -3.03
N ARG A 12 -9.14 14.46 -2.97
CA ARG A 12 -9.60 13.27 -3.69
C ARG A 12 -9.59 13.51 -5.18
N GLU A 13 -10.03 14.68 -5.62
CA GLU A 13 -9.94 15.09 -7.02
C GLU A 13 -8.47 15.15 -7.47
N LEU A 14 -7.57 15.69 -6.65
CA LEU A 14 -6.13 15.68 -6.93
C LEU A 14 -5.58 14.26 -7.11
N PHE A 15 -5.93 13.32 -6.22
CA PHE A 15 -5.51 11.92 -6.34
C PHE A 15 -6.11 11.25 -7.57
N SER A 16 -7.40 11.44 -7.85
CA SER A 16 -8.05 10.92 -9.04
C SER A 16 -7.40 11.45 -10.32
N ASN A 17 -7.05 12.74 -10.38
CA ASN A 17 -6.31 13.31 -11.50
C ASN A 17 -4.91 12.71 -11.66
N ALA A 18 -4.17 12.53 -10.57
CA ALA A 18 -2.84 11.95 -10.59
C ALA A 18 -2.84 10.47 -11.03
N VAL A 19 -3.80 9.68 -10.53
CA VAL A 19 -4.00 8.27 -10.89
C VAL A 19 -4.41 8.15 -12.36
N ASN A 20 -5.32 9.01 -12.83
CA ASN A 20 -5.73 9.04 -14.23
C ASN A 20 -4.57 9.42 -15.18
N ASP A 21 -3.74 10.40 -14.82
CA ASP A 21 -2.55 10.74 -15.61
C ASP A 21 -1.56 9.56 -15.69
N ALA A 22 -1.32 8.87 -14.57
CA ALA A 22 -0.45 7.71 -14.54
C ALA A 22 -0.99 6.56 -15.42
N PHE A 23 -2.29 6.26 -15.34
CA PHE A 23 -2.90 5.22 -16.18
C PHE A 23 -3.03 5.60 -17.66
N ARG A 24 -3.12 6.90 -18.01
CA ARG A 24 -2.99 7.32 -19.41
C ARG A 24 -1.62 6.97 -20.00
N ARG A 25 -0.56 7.01 -19.19
CA ARG A 25 0.81 6.64 -19.58
C ARG A 25 1.06 5.12 -19.52
N ARG A 26 0.29 4.41 -18.69
CA ARG A 26 0.32 2.95 -18.49
C ARG A 26 -1.05 2.32 -18.77
N SER A 27 -1.57 2.58 -19.96
CA SER A 27 -2.91 2.11 -20.35
C SER A 27 -3.01 0.59 -20.40
N ASP A 28 -1.88 -0.09 -20.55
CA ASP A 28 -1.72 -1.56 -20.45
C ASP A 28 -2.11 -2.12 -19.06
N LEU A 29 -2.07 -1.28 -18.02
CA LEU A 29 -2.37 -1.65 -16.64
C LEU A 29 -3.73 -1.14 -16.15
N TYR A 30 -4.43 -0.33 -16.95
CA TYR A 30 -5.66 0.31 -16.53
C TYR A 30 -6.76 -0.71 -16.22
N SER A 31 -7.39 -0.53 -15.07
CA SER A 31 -8.59 -1.25 -14.63
C SER A 31 -9.41 -0.25 -13.82
N PRO A 32 -10.71 -0.05 -14.12
CA PRO A 32 -11.55 0.89 -13.38
C PRO A 32 -11.54 0.65 -11.87
N GLU A 33 -11.55 -0.62 -11.45
CA GLU A 33 -11.55 -1.02 -10.04
C GLU A 33 -10.24 -0.69 -9.35
N ILE A 34 -9.10 -0.87 -10.05
CA ILE A 34 -7.78 -0.53 -9.51
C ILE A 34 -7.63 0.99 -9.45
N ALA A 35 -8.05 1.72 -10.48
CA ALA A 35 -8.00 3.18 -10.49
C ALA A 35 -8.81 3.75 -9.32
N SER A 36 -10.04 3.27 -9.13
CA SER A 36 -10.90 3.67 -8.01
C SER A 36 -10.29 3.31 -6.66
N HIS A 37 -9.77 2.09 -6.49
CA HIS A 37 -9.15 1.68 -5.23
C HIS A 37 -7.94 2.56 -4.89
N LEU A 38 -7.06 2.84 -5.86
CA LEU A 38 -5.90 3.70 -5.63
C LEU A 38 -6.31 5.14 -5.28
N SER A 39 -7.26 5.74 -6.00
CA SER A 39 -7.62 7.15 -5.84
C SER A 39 -8.57 7.42 -4.68
N GLU A 40 -9.53 6.54 -4.40
CA GLU A 40 -10.61 6.79 -3.44
C GLU A 40 -10.41 6.10 -2.08
N GLU A 41 -9.66 5.00 -2.03
CA GLU A 41 -9.47 4.22 -0.81
C GLU A 41 -8.03 4.36 -0.31
N MET A 42 -7.04 3.95 -1.13
CA MET A 42 -5.65 3.80 -0.72
C MET A 42 -4.98 5.14 -0.42
N LEU A 43 -4.94 6.06 -1.39
CA LEU A 43 -4.25 7.35 -1.24
C LEU A 43 -4.89 8.23 -0.16
N PRO A 44 -6.23 8.44 -0.11
CA PRO A 44 -6.88 9.15 0.99
C PRO A 44 -6.62 8.48 2.34
N GLY A 45 -6.57 7.14 2.35
CA GLY A 45 -6.26 6.34 3.53
C GLY A 45 -4.90 6.64 4.15
N PHE A 46 -3.92 7.13 3.38
CA PHE A 46 -2.55 7.38 3.87
C PHE A 46 -2.15 8.84 4.03
N VAL A 47 -3.09 9.78 3.92
CA VAL A 47 -2.79 11.22 4.08
C VAL A 47 -2.30 11.55 5.49
N HIS A 48 -2.79 10.85 6.52
CA HIS A 48 -2.38 11.08 7.91
C HIS A 48 -1.46 9.96 8.41
N VAL A 49 -0.36 10.33 9.09
CA VAL A 49 0.64 9.38 9.60
C VAL A 49 0.05 8.31 10.53
N ASP A 50 -0.98 8.66 11.30
CA ASP A 50 -1.69 7.70 12.16
C ASP A 50 -2.39 6.58 11.39
N HIS A 51 -2.79 6.83 10.13
CA HIS A 51 -3.36 5.82 9.26
C HIS A 51 -2.27 4.98 8.57
N ILE A 52 -1.11 5.58 8.28
CA ILE A 52 0.09 4.86 7.82
C ILE A 52 0.57 3.85 8.87
N TYR A 53 0.40 4.15 10.17
CA TYR A 53 0.79 3.26 11.27
C TYR A 53 -0.41 2.86 12.15
N ARG A 54 -1.51 2.45 11.51
CA ARG A 54 -2.78 2.15 12.21
C ARG A 54 -2.74 0.84 12.99
N LEU A 55 -1.95 -0.13 12.54
CA LEU A 55 -1.81 -1.41 13.23
C LEU A 55 -1.02 -1.25 14.53
N ARG A 56 -1.50 -1.91 15.59
CA ARG A 56 -0.91 -1.84 16.93
C ARG A 56 -0.43 -3.22 17.35
N SER A 57 0.69 -3.26 18.08
CA SER A 57 1.18 -4.46 18.75
C SER A 57 0.25 -4.82 19.92
N LEU A 58 0.47 -6.00 20.52
CA LEU A 58 -0.24 -6.41 21.74
C LEU A 58 -0.08 -5.39 22.89
N GLY A 59 1.06 -4.70 22.96
CA GLY A 59 1.31 -3.63 23.93
C GLY A 59 0.79 -2.24 23.52
N GLY A 60 -0.04 -2.15 22.47
CA GLY A 60 -0.66 -0.89 22.02
C GLY A 60 0.25 0.05 21.21
N LYS A 61 1.52 -0.32 20.99
CA LYS A 61 2.46 0.51 20.22
C LYS A 61 2.18 0.44 18.72
N PRO A 62 2.25 1.54 17.97
CA PRO A 62 2.12 1.52 16.51
C PRO A 62 3.22 0.67 15.87
N LEU A 63 2.81 -0.23 14.98
CA LEU A 63 3.70 -1.06 14.19
C LEU A 63 4.18 -0.24 13.00
N ARG A 64 5.48 0.05 12.96
CA ARG A 64 6.11 0.84 11.89
C ARG A 64 6.82 -0.02 10.85
N ALA A 65 7.29 -1.20 11.26
CA ALA A 65 8.00 -2.12 10.39
C ALA A 65 7.07 -3.23 9.88
N LEU A 66 7.25 -3.61 8.62
CA LEU A 66 6.45 -4.63 7.93
C LEU A 66 6.42 -6.00 8.65
N PRO A 67 7.53 -6.54 9.20
CA PRO A 67 7.49 -7.82 9.91
C PRO A 67 6.48 -7.84 11.06
N GLY A 68 6.46 -6.78 11.88
CA GLY A 68 5.50 -6.68 12.99
C GLY A 68 4.04 -6.56 12.52
N MET A 69 3.80 -5.95 11.35
CA MET A 69 2.47 -5.91 10.74
C MET A 69 2.01 -7.30 10.29
N ILE A 70 2.90 -8.09 9.69
CA ILE A 70 2.63 -9.47 9.26
C ILE A 70 2.32 -10.36 10.46
N ASP A 71 3.11 -10.26 11.53
CA ASP A 71 2.85 -11.00 12.78
C ASP A 71 1.49 -10.64 13.38
N CYS A 72 1.13 -9.35 13.34
CA CYS A 72 -0.18 -8.88 13.78
C CYS A 72 -1.32 -9.47 12.95
N ALA A 73 -1.12 -9.67 11.65
CA ALA A 73 -2.12 -10.28 10.76
C ALA A 73 -2.33 -11.77 11.03
N ALA A 74 -1.28 -12.50 11.43
CA ALA A 74 -1.37 -13.93 11.72
C ALA A 74 -2.25 -14.25 12.94
N GLY A 75 -2.40 -13.30 13.87
CA GLY A 75 -3.19 -13.46 15.10
C GLY A 75 -4.60 -12.88 15.06
N LYS A 76 -5.21 -12.66 13.89
CA LYS A 76 -6.56 -12.09 13.77
C LYS A 76 -7.64 -13.17 13.57
N GLU A 77 -8.78 -12.93 14.21
CA GLU A 77 -9.97 -13.79 14.13
C GLU A 77 -11.01 -13.18 13.20
N GLY A 78 -11.64 -14.03 12.38
CA GLY A 78 -12.73 -13.64 11.45
C GLY A 78 -12.27 -13.33 10.02
N PRO A 79 -13.04 -13.73 8.99
CA PRO A 79 -12.67 -13.52 7.60
C PRO A 79 -12.61 -12.04 7.21
N GLU A 80 -13.55 -11.20 7.66
CA GLU A 80 -13.56 -9.77 7.33
C GLU A 80 -12.32 -9.08 7.87
N ARG A 81 -11.97 -9.35 9.13
CA ARG A 81 -10.79 -8.76 9.76
C ARG A 81 -9.50 -9.23 9.10
N ASN A 82 -9.42 -10.51 8.74
CA ASN A 82 -8.29 -11.07 8.00
C ASN A 82 -8.13 -10.40 6.63
N PHE A 83 -9.23 -10.14 5.93
CA PHE A 83 -9.20 -9.39 4.68
C PHE A 83 -8.69 -7.96 4.88
N GLU A 84 -9.31 -7.19 5.78
CA GLU A 84 -8.96 -5.78 6.03
C GLU A 84 -7.48 -5.58 6.36
N VAL A 85 -6.92 -6.45 7.21
CA VAL A 85 -5.53 -6.34 7.65
C VAL A 85 -4.57 -6.70 6.52
N ASN A 86 -4.88 -7.75 5.75
CA ASN A 86 -4.04 -8.15 4.62
C ASN A 86 -4.11 -7.14 3.45
N LEU A 87 -5.29 -6.60 3.15
CA LEU A 87 -5.45 -5.53 2.16
C LEU A 87 -4.57 -4.34 2.56
N TYR A 88 -4.68 -3.90 3.81
CA TYR A 88 -3.87 -2.80 4.34
C TYR A 88 -2.36 -3.04 4.28
N ILE A 89 -1.90 -4.26 4.58
CA ILE A 89 -0.46 -4.57 4.47
C ILE A 89 0.00 -4.46 3.02
N GLY A 90 -0.80 -4.93 2.06
CA GLY A 90 -0.55 -4.75 0.63
C GLY A 90 -0.48 -3.27 0.26
N ASP A 91 -1.48 -2.50 0.67
CA ASP A 91 -1.59 -1.06 0.41
C ASP A 91 -0.42 -0.28 1.02
N PHE A 92 -0.04 -0.62 2.25
CA PHE A 92 1.12 -0.07 2.95
C PHE A 92 2.40 -0.34 2.17
N VAL A 93 2.60 -1.56 1.68
CA VAL A 93 3.77 -1.90 0.85
C VAL A 93 3.75 -1.08 -0.44
N LEU A 94 2.63 -1.04 -1.17
CA LEU A 94 2.50 -0.26 -2.41
C LEU A 94 2.85 1.21 -2.18
N PHE A 95 2.28 1.79 -1.13
CA PHE A 95 2.50 3.18 -0.76
C PHE A 95 3.96 3.43 -0.37
N MET A 96 4.50 2.71 0.61
CA MET A 96 5.84 2.94 1.15
C MET A 96 6.94 2.70 0.12
N CYS A 97 6.82 1.65 -0.69
CA CYS A 97 7.82 1.31 -1.71
C CYS A 97 7.79 2.28 -2.91
N SER A 98 6.69 3.00 -3.11
CA SER A 98 6.54 3.98 -4.19
C SER A 98 6.90 5.40 -3.74
N PHE A 99 6.37 5.82 -2.59
CA PHE A 99 6.53 7.18 -2.07
C PHE A 99 7.83 7.35 -1.26
N PHE A 100 8.19 6.35 -0.46
CA PHE A 100 9.29 6.43 0.50
C PHE A 100 10.31 5.28 0.38
N PRO A 101 10.83 4.96 -0.83
CA PRO A 101 11.71 3.81 -1.02
C PRO A 101 13.01 3.91 -0.22
N THR A 102 13.52 5.11 0.06
CA THR A 102 14.71 5.32 0.89
C THR A 102 14.46 4.97 2.36
N LEU A 103 13.25 5.24 2.87
CA LEU A 103 12.86 4.88 4.23
C LEU A 103 12.80 3.36 4.39
N VAL A 104 12.17 2.66 3.43
CA VAL A 104 12.12 1.19 3.38
C VAL A 104 13.52 0.57 3.44
N ARG A 105 14.46 1.10 2.64
CA ARG A 105 15.86 0.64 2.64
C ARG A 105 16.58 0.89 3.97
N SER A 106 16.27 2.00 4.64
CA SER A 106 16.87 2.37 5.93
C SER A 106 16.34 1.54 7.08
N GLU A 107 15.03 1.30 7.16
CA GLU A 107 14.41 0.57 8.27
C GLU A 107 14.88 -0.89 8.31
N SER A 108 14.97 -1.53 7.15
CA SER A 108 15.34 -2.93 7.06
C SER A 108 16.82 -3.19 7.39
N ARG A 109 17.72 -2.21 7.21
CA ARG A 109 19.11 -2.29 7.68
C ARG A 109 19.22 -2.29 9.21
N ARG A 110 18.17 -1.88 9.91
CA ARG A 110 18.11 -1.83 11.38
C ARG A 110 17.32 -3.01 11.95
N ALA A 111 16.69 -3.83 11.11
CA ALA A 111 15.90 -4.97 11.56
C ALA A 111 16.84 -6.15 11.89
N PRO A 112 16.80 -6.70 13.12
CA PRO A 112 17.59 -7.88 13.50
C PRO A 112 17.03 -9.20 12.92
N THR A 113 15.85 -9.15 12.27
CA THR A 113 15.14 -10.32 11.75
C THR A 113 15.61 -10.68 10.35
N ALA A 114 15.86 -11.96 10.09
CA ALA A 114 16.14 -12.45 8.75
C ALA A 114 14.98 -12.08 7.80
N MET A 115 15.29 -11.41 6.69
CA MET A 115 14.32 -11.00 5.68
C MET A 115 13.95 -12.20 4.82
N VAL A 116 13.05 -13.02 5.33
CA VAL A 116 12.64 -14.28 4.71
C VAL A 116 11.15 -14.21 4.39
N SER A 117 10.78 -14.56 3.16
CA SER A 117 9.39 -14.57 2.71
C SER A 117 9.11 -15.78 1.82
N ARG A 118 7.83 -16.04 1.56
CA ARG A 118 7.37 -17.09 0.64
C ARG A 118 7.16 -16.52 -0.76
N VAL A 119 7.68 -17.19 -1.78
CA VAL A 119 7.43 -16.87 -3.20
C VAL A 119 7.02 -18.14 -3.92
N GLY A 120 5.79 -18.18 -4.45
CA GLY A 120 5.27 -19.33 -5.21
C GLY A 120 5.28 -20.67 -4.45
N GLY A 121 5.41 -20.65 -3.12
CA GLY A 121 5.51 -21.84 -2.26
C GLY A 121 6.88 -22.04 -1.61
N ILE A 122 7.93 -21.46 -2.18
CA ILE A 122 9.33 -21.59 -1.74
C ILE A 122 9.66 -20.52 -0.69
N ILE A 123 10.48 -20.86 0.29
CA ILE A 123 11.02 -19.91 1.27
C ILE A 123 12.30 -19.28 0.69
N VAL A 124 12.31 -17.96 0.58
CA VAL A 124 13.41 -17.17 -0.01
C VAL A 124 13.94 -16.20 1.03
N SER A 125 15.26 -16.13 1.15
CA SER A 125 15.95 -15.10 1.92
C SER A 125 16.32 -13.94 0.99
N PHE A 126 16.05 -12.72 1.43
CA PHE A 126 16.28 -11.50 0.67
C PHE A 126 17.45 -10.71 1.27
N SER A 127 18.32 -10.21 0.40
CA SER A 127 19.37 -9.27 0.80
C SER A 127 18.91 -7.81 0.62
N GLU A 128 17.98 -7.57 -0.31
CA GLU A 128 17.47 -6.24 -0.62
C GLU A 128 16.11 -5.96 0.06
N PRO A 129 16.02 -4.90 0.88
CA PRO A 129 14.79 -4.53 1.60
C PRO A 129 13.56 -4.38 0.74
N LEU A 130 13.75 -3.78 -0.44
CA LEU A 130 12.67 -3.52 -1.37
C LEU A 130 12.08 -4.81 -1.92
N GLU A 131 12.92 -5.81 -2.24
CA GLU A 131 12.48 -7.10 -2.76
C GLU A 131 11.68 -7.88 -1.70
N TYR A 132 12.14 -7.86 -0.44
CA TYR A 132 11.40 -8.44 0.67
C TYR A 132 10.02 -7.80 0.84
N TYR A 133 9.94 -6.47 0.85
CA TYR A 133 8.66 -5.75 0.97
C TYR A 133 7.73 -6.08 -0.19
N VAL A 134 8.25 -6.10 -1.43
CA VAL A 134 7.50 -6.48 -2.63
C VAL A 134 6.95 -7.91 -2.51
N ALA A 135 7.75 -8.87 -2.08
CA ALA A 135 7.29 -10.25 -1.87
C ALA A 135 6.17 -10.33 -0.82
N GLU A 136 6.31 -9.62 0.30
CA GLU A 136 5.30 -9.59 1.35
C GLU A 136 4.02 -8.85 0.93
N GLY A 137 4.12 -7.77 0.14
CA GLY A 137 2.97 -7.08 -0.44
C GLY A 137 2.16 -8.01 -1.36
N ARG A 138 2.85 -8.77 -2.23
CA ARG A 138 2.20 -9.81 -3.07
C ARG A 138 1.50 -10.85 -2.19
N ASN A 139 2.17 -11.33 -1.15
CA ASN A 139 1.60 -12.32 -0.25
C ASN A 139 0.39 -11.78 0.52
N ALA A 140 0.43 -10.51 0.94
CA ALA A 140 -0.68 -9.86 1.63
C ALA A 140 -1.91 -9.75 0.73
N TYR A 141 -1.77 -9.25 -0.50
CA TYR A 141 -2.89 -9.22 -1.45
C TYR A 141 -3.39 -10.62 -1.82
N ASN A 142 -2.51 -11.62 -1.96
CA ASN A 142 -2.93 -13.00 -2.17
C ASN A 142 -3.77 -13.54 -1.00
N ARG A 143 -3.39 -13.24 0.24
CA ARG A 143 -4.17 -13.61 1.43
C ARG A 143 -5.51 -12.87 1.44
N ALA A 144 -5.52 -11.57 1.19
CA ALA A 144 -6.74 -10.77 1.08
C ALA A 144 -7.70 -11.32 0.01
N ALA A 145 -7.20 -11.62 -1.19
CA ALA A 145 -7.99 -12.19 -2.28
C ALA A 145 -8.62 -13.54 -1.92
N ARG A 146 -7.87 -14.42 -1.26
CA ARG A 146 -8.37 -15.73 -0.78
C ARG A 146 -9.46 -15.57 0.26
N THR A 147 -9.31 -14.61 1.18
CA THR A 147 -10.29 -14.35 2.22
C THR A 147 -11.55 -13.69 1.66
N ALA A 148 -11.41 -12.69 0.80
CA ALA A 148 -12.53 -12.02 0.12
C ALA A 148 -13.34 -12.98 -0.76
N ALA A 149 -12.74 -14.07 -1.26
CA ALA A 149 -13.46 -15.08 -2.03
C ALA A 149 -14.70 -15.66 -1.33
N ALA A 150 -14.76 -15.58 0.01
CA ALA A 150 -15.89 -16.04 0.79
C ALA A 150 -17.08 -15.05 0.85
N PHE A 151 -16.89 -13.76 0.57
CA PHE A 151 -17.92 -12.74 0.81
C PHE A 151 -17.93 -11.54 -0.16
N ASP A 152 -16.85 -11.26 -0.88
CA ASP A 152 -16.73 -10.13 -1.81
C ASP A 152 -15.90 -10.49 -3.07
N PRO A 153 -16.58 -10.91 -4.16
CA PRO A 153 -15.92 -11.23 -5.42
C PRO A 153 -15.21 -10.04 -6.09
N SER A 154 -15.67 -8.81 -5.86
CA SER A 154 -15.07 -7.61 -6.45
C SER A 154 -13.72 -7.31 -5.79
N SER A 155 -13.70 -7.25 -4.45
CA SER A 155 -12.46 -7.09 -3.69
C SER A 155 -11.46 -8.23 -3.94
N ARG A 156 -11.95 -9.47 -4.12
CA ARG A 156 -11.12 -10.60 -4.52
C ARG A 156 -10.36 -10.31 -5.82
N GLU A 157 -11.06 -9.83 -6.85
CA GLU A 157 -10.46 -9.60 -8.17
C GLU A 157 -9.48 -8.42 -8.14
N THR A 158 -9.82 -7.34 -7.44
CA THR A 158 -8.91 -6.21 -7.20
C THR A 158 -7.62 -6.67 -6.52
N CYS A 159 -7.73 -7.40 -5.41
CA CYS A 159 -6.56 -7.93 -4.69
C CYS A 159 -5.74 -8.89 -5.56
N ARG A 160 -6.39 -9.75 -6.36
CA ARG A 160 -5.70 -10.67 -7.27
C ARG A 160 -4.86 -9.90 -8.29
N LYS A 161 -5.44 -8.90 -8.95
CA LYS A 161 -4.73 -8.03 -9.92
C LYS A 161 -3.55 -7.30 -9.27
N LEU A 162 -3.76 -6.71 -8.09
CA LEU A 162 -2.70 -6.01 -7.34
C LEU A 162 -1.55 -6.94 -6.97
N SER A 163 -1.86 -8.17 -6.56
CA SER A 163 -0.86 -9.19 -6.27
C SER A 163 -0.04 -9.59 -7.50
N GLU A 164 -0.71 -9.93 -8.61
CA GLU A 164 -0.06 -10.41 -9.83
C GLU A 164 0.84 -9.36 -10.48
N LYS A 165 0.42 -8.10 -10.45
CA LYS A 165 1.10 -6.98 -11.11
C LYS A 165 1.67 -5.95 -10.13
N LEU A 166 2.02 -6.37 -8.91
CA LEU A 166 2.44 -5.45 -7.83
C LEU A 166 3.55 -4.49 -8.28
N GLU A 167 4.62 -5.00 -8.89
CA GLU A 167 5.74 -4.18 -9.37
C GLU A 167 5.32 -3.16 -10.42
N SER A 168 4.45 -3.55 -11.34
CA SER A 168 3.89 -2.64 -12.34
C SER A 168 3.05 -1.54 -11.69
N TYR A 169 2.30 -1.84 -10.62
CA TYR A 169 1.55 -0.83 -9.87
C TYR A 169 2.44 0.05 -8.98
N LEU A 170 3.60 -0.44 -8.53
CA LEU A 170 4.62 0.43 -7.90
C LEU A 170 5.13 1.48 -8.89
N GLU A 171 5.31 1.13 -10.16
CA GLU A 171 5.69 2.08 -11.20
C GLU A 171 4.60 3.13 -11.44
N VAL A 172 3.33 2.71 -11.51
CA VAL A 172 2.18 3.62 -11.59
C VAL A 172 2.17 4.59 -10.42
N LEU A 173 2.33 4.10 -9.19
CA LEU A 173 2.33 4.98 -8.00
C LEU A 173 3.55 5.89 -7.93
N ARG A 174 4.70 5.52 -8.50
CA ARG A 174 5.83 6.44 -8.67
C ARG A 174 5.52 7.57 -9.65
N MET A 175 4.73 7.29 -10.71
CA MET A 175 4.22 8.34 -11.60
C MET A 175 3.24 9.26 -10.87
N VAL A 176 2.32 8.69 -10.08
CA VAL A 176 1.40 9.46 -9.20
C VAL A 176 2.20 10.35 -8.26
N LYS A 177 3.21 9.83 -7.58
CA LYS A 177 4.10 10.62 -6.71
C LYS A 177 4.72 11.79 -7.46
N SER A 178 5.30 11.54 -8.64
CA SER A 178 5.92 12.60 -9.45
C SER A 178 4.91 13.68 -9.87
N TYR A 179 3.67 13.29 -10.19
CA TYR A 179 2.59 14.22 -10.49
C TYR A 179 2.27 15.10 -9.28
N LEU A 180 2.12 14.50 -8.10
CA LEU A 180 1.80 15.22 -6.86
C LEU A 180 2.93 16.18 -6.46
N GLU A 181 4.19 15.75 -6.54
CA GLU A 181 5.36 16.60 -6.26
C GLU A 181 5.40 17.82 -7.19
N LYS A 182 5.13 17.63 -8.49
CA LYS A 182 5.04 18.74 -9.44
C LYS A 182 3.87 19.69 -9.14
N SER A 183 2.74 19.14 -8.71
CA SER A 183 1.55 19.92 -8.36
C SER A 183 1.75 20.70 -7.05
N ALA A 184 2.58 20.19 -6.14
CA ALA A 184 2.94 20.82 -4.86
C ALA A 184 4.03 21.88 -4.98
N MET A 185 4.64 22.06 -6.16
CA MET A 185 5.69 23.05 -6.42
C MET A 185 5.12 24.26 -7.17
N PRO A 186 4.46 25.23 -6.50
CA PRO A 186 4.22 26.53 -7.09
C PRO A 186 5.49 27.38 -6.98
N GLY A 187 5.87 28.04 -8.07
CA GLY A 187 6.71 29.23 -7.95
C GLY A 187 6.04 30.22 -7.01
N GLY A 188 6.55 30.34 -5.79
CA GLY A 188 6.09 31.31 -4.79
C GLY A 188 5.40 30.69 -3.57
N ARG A 189 6.17 30.53 -2.49
CA ARG A 189 5.77 30.52 -1.07
C ARG A 189 4.47 29.77 -0.72
N GLY A 190 4.62 28.50 -0.34
CA GLY A 190 3.59 27.77 0.38
C GLY A 190 3.86 26.27 0.32
N GLY A 191 4.94 25.82 0.95
CA GLY A 191 5.27 24.40 0.99
C GLY A 191 4.18 23.63 1.72
N VAL A 192 3.49 22.75 1.00
CA VAL A 192 2.80 21.62 1.64
C VAL A 192 3.86 20.56 1.84
N ILE A 193 4.43 20.55 3.03
CA ILE A 193 5.26 19.44 3.51
C ILE A 193 4.27 18.39 4.04
N PHE A 194 4.22 17.24 3.39
CA PHE A 194 3.62 16.02 3.96
C PHE A 194 4.59 15.38 4.94
#